data_AF-A0A4Q0ZIX5-F1
#
_entry.id   AF-A0A4Q0ZIX5-F1
#
_cell.length_a   1.000
_cell.length_b   1.000
_cell.length_c   1.000
_cell.angle_alpha   90.00
_cell.angle_beta   90.00
_cell.angle_gamma   90.00
#
_symmetry.space_group_name_H-M   'P 1'
#
loop_
_entity.id
_entity.type
_entity.pdbx_description
1 polymer ?
#
loop_
_entity_poly.entity_id
_entity_poly.type
_entity_poly.pdbx_seq_one_letter_code
_entity_poly.pdbx_strand_id
1 'polypeptide(L)'
;MSNYINEIINTKIDFLKSSYTSNKNVNHQGIKGSLNEILFLELVKDLIPNRFKLSKGIVQDSSGFQSNESDIILYNNEILPALLFGVELGFVPCEAVEYIFEIKSTINSKELDTTIEKFKNLKKCIGYKGRNVLFSFSSDIQSKSELRRYYEKDNAFLYNPHIKAYCVLNKGYYFFTFQKIYLKDSINKNDFVKQFIKQNKCHDMIVGDNSFKIEYETENIDVNIEKDLIINDINYEDIYFTYYCWAGIEDKKGNCNLLGLLSGISNTLCKEKFGTYLLSNCIDNSFNIYTEYIVDMWNNESYEEIDFNGLKETILNSITFTLSSNNDGKLNKLIVNKK
;
A
#
# COMPACT_ATOMS: atom_id res chain seq x y z
N MET A 1 -8.15 8.62 -30.00
CA MET A 1 -9.52 8.07 -29.90
C MET A 1 -10.05 8.41 -28.52
N SER A 2 -11.31 8.79 -28.40
CA SER A 2 -11.97 8.99 -27.10
C SER A 2 -12.11 7.63 -26.39
N ASN A 3 -11.84 7.61 -25.09
CA ASN A 3 -12.03 6.42 -24.24
C ASN A 3 -13.40 6.53 -23.58
N TYR A 4 -14.41 5.90 -24.20
CA TYR A 4 -15.81 6.00 -23.75
C TYR A 4 -16.02 5.53 -22.31
N ILE A 5 -15.33 4.47 -21.86
CA ILE A 5 -15.42 4.00 -20.47
C ILE A 5 -14.95 5.10 -19.52
N ASN A 6 -13.82 5.73 -19.82
CA ASN A 6 -13.29 6.86 -19.06
C ASN A 6 -14.30 8.02 -18.96
N GLU A 7 -14.94 8.38 -20.07
CA GLU A 7 -15.91 9.48 -20.13
C GLU A 7 -17.16 9.22 -19.28
N ILE A 8 -17.71 8.01 -19.34
CA ILE A 8 -18.88 7.62 -18.54
C ILE A 8 -18.55 7.64 -17.05
N ILE A 9 -17.40 7.10 -16.65
CA ILE A 9 -17.01 7.09 -15.24
C ILE A 9 -16.72 8.50 -14.73
N ASN A 10 -16.09 9.37 -15.54
CA ASN A 10 -15.95 10.78 -15.20
C ASN A 10 -17.30 11.46 -14.99
N THR A 11 -18.27 11.22 -15.86
CA THR A 11 -19.62 11.78 -15.71
C THR A 11 -20.27 11.36 -14.39
N LYS A 12 -20.10 10.10 -13.97
CA LYS A 12 -20.59 9.61 -12.67
C LYS A 12 -19.86 10.27 -11.49
N ILE A 13 -18.54 10.49 -11.61
CA ILE A 13 -17.77 11.21 -10.58
C ILE A 13 -18.24 12.67 -10.46
N ASP A 14 -18.52 13.33 -11.59
CA ASP A 14 -19.01 14.71 -11.59
C ASP A 14 -20.43 14.80 -10.99
N PHE A 15 -21.27 13.78 -11.24
CA PHE A 15 -22.56 13.63 -10.58
C PHE A 15 -22.41 13.44 -9.06
N LEU A 16 -21.47 12.60 -8.60
CA LEU A 16 -21.15 12.44 -7.17
C LEU A 16 -20.72 13.78 -6.54
N LYS A 17 -19.81 14.52 -7.19
CA LYS A 17 -19.31 15.82 -6.74
C LYS A 17 -20.42 16.87 -6.60
N SER A 18 -21.27 16.99 -7.62
CA SER A 18 -22.40 17.92 -7.61
C SER A 18 -23.44 17.54 -6.57
N SER A 19 -23.79 16.25 -6.46
CA SER A 19 -24.71 15.74 -5.45
C SER A 19 -24.20 15.97 -4.03
N TYR A 20 -22.90 15.77 -3.75
CA TYR A 20 -22.31 16.10 -2.45
C TYR A 20 -22.51 17.58 -2.08
N THR A 21 -22.43 18.48 -3.06
CA THR A 21 -22.67 19.91 -2.84
C THR A 21 -24.14 20.18 -2.51
N SER A 22 -25.07 19.58 -3.25
CA SER A 22 -26.52 19.70 -3.01
C SER A 22 -26.94 19.09 -1.67
N ASN A 23 -26.36 17.95 -1.28
CA ASN A 23 -26.63 17.25 -0.04
C ASN A 23 -26.27 18.07 1.20
N LYS A 24 -25.45 19.14 1.07
CA LYS A 24 -25.20 20.09 2.17
C LYS A 24 -26.47 20.78 2.66
N ASN A 25 -27.51 20.85 1.83
CA ASN A 25 -28.81 21.44 2.17
C ASN A 25 -29.70 20.50 3.00
N VAL A 26 -29.32 19.23 3.18
CA VAL A 26 -30.05 18.29 4.04
C VAL A 26 -29.75 18.62 5.50
N ASN A 27 -30.80 18.95 6.27
CA ASN A 27 -30.67 19.35 7.67
C ASN A 27 -30.27 18.19 8.60
N HIS A 28 -30.80 16.99 8.35
CA HIS A 28 -30.54 15.83 9.20
C HIS A 28 -29.18 15.21 8.87
N GLN A 29 -28.21 15.33 9.78
CA GLN A 29 -26.81 14.90 9.54
C GLN A 29 -26.69 13.42 9.17
N GLY A 30 -27.45 12.53 9.81
CA GLY A 30 -27.42 11.10 9.47
C GLY A 30 -27.89 10.81 8.05
N ILE A 31 -28.93 11.51 7.57
CA ILE A 31 -29.46 11.30 6.22
C ILE A 31 -28.49 11.86 5.19
N LYS A 32 -27.92 13.04 5.48
CA LYS A 32 -26.87 13.65 4.66
C LYS A 32 -25.67 12.71 4.48
N GLY A 33 -25.20 12.08 5.56
CA GLY A 33 -24.12 11.08 5.52
C GLY A 33 -24.49 9.89 4.64
N SER A 34 -25.64 9.27 4.91
CA SER A 34 -26.11 8.09 4.17
C SER A 34 -26.28 8.34 2.67
N LEU A 35 -26.76 9.52 2.26
CA LEU A 35 -26.87 9.87 0.83
C LEU A 35 -25.51 9.86 0.14
N ASN A 36 -24.48 10.40 0.80
CA ASN A 36 -23.13 10.45 0.26
C ASN A 36 -22.49 9.05 0.17
N GLU A 37 -22.73 8.20 1.18
CA GLU A 37 -22.29 6.81 1.19
C GLU A 37 -22.92 6.01 0.03
N ILE A 38 -24.23 6.16 -0.19
CA ILE A 38 -24.97 5.46 -1.27
C ILE A 38 -24.39 5.82 -2.63
N LEU A 39 -24.17 7.11 -2.91
CA LEU A 39 -23.64 7.54 -4.20
C LEU A 39 -22.21 7.04 -4.45
N PHE A 40 -21.38 6.97 -3.40
CA PHE A 40 -20.05 6.37 -3.51
C PHE A 40 -20.12 4.85 -3.75
N LEU A 41 -21.04 4.16 -3.07
CA LEU A 41 -21.29 2.72 -3.24
C LEU A 41 -21.68 2.36 -4.67
N GLU A 42 -22.59 3.12 -5.28
CA GLU A 42 -23.02 2.90 -6.66
C GLU A 42 -21.84 2.96 -7.63
N LEU A 43 -20.94 3.92 -7.44
CA LEU A 43 -19.75 4.08 -8.27
C LEU A 43 -18.78 2.90 -8.13
N VAL A 44 -18.58 2.38 -6.92
CA VAL A 44 -17.74 1.19 -6.68
C VAL A 44 -18.39 -0.05 -7.27
N LYS A 45 -19.70 -0.22 -7.08
CA LYS A 45 -20.47 -1.40 -7.53
C LYS A 45 -20.37 -1.61 -9.04
N ASP A 46 -20.40 -0.53 -9.82
CA ASP A 46 -20.31 -0.58 -11.28
C ASP A 46 -18.94 -1.04 -11.82
N LEU A 47 -17.91 -1.10 -10.96
CA LEU A 47 -16.52 -1.32 -11.34
C LEU A 47 -15.90 -2.60 -10.76
N ILE A 48 -16.71 -3.42 -10.08
CA ILE A 48 -16.27 -4.66 -9.45
C ILE A 48 -17.01 -5.89 -10.02
N PRO A 49 -16.35 -7.07 -10.07
CA PRO A 49 -17.00 -8.29 -10.52
C PRO A 49 -18.19 -8.73 -9.63
N ASN A 50 -19.21 -9.36 -10.24
CA ASN A 50 -20.46 -9.77 -9.59
C ASN A 50 -20.32 -10.71 -8.38
N ARG A 51 -19.20 -11.45 -8.28
CA ARG A 51 -18.88 -12.33 -7.13
C ARG A 51 -18.66 -11.54 -5.83
N PHE A 52 -18.24 -10.28 -5.95
CA PHE A 52 -18.09 -9.39 -4.82
C PHE A 52 -19.42 -8.74 -4.49
N LYS A 53 -19.71 -8.64 -3.21
CA LYS A 53 -20.92 -8.03 -2.66
C LYS A 53 -20.52 -6.89 -1.73
N LEU A 54 -21.44 -5.94 -1.61
CA LEU A 54 -21.31 -4.79 -0.72
C LEU A 54 -22.39 -4.92 0.36
N SER A 55 -22.03 -4.67 1.61
CA SER A 55 -22.95 -4.62 2.74
C SER A 55 -22.50 -3.56 3.74
N LYS A 56 -23.40 -3.17 4.64
CA LYS A 56 -23.07 -2.45 5.88
C LYS A 56 -23.05 -3.44 7.04
N GLY A 57 -22.40 -3.08 8.14
CA GLY A 57 -22.48 -3.85 9.38
C GLY A 57 -21.13 -4.24 9.94
N ILE A 58 -21.02 -5.45 10.48
CA ILE A 58 -19.93 -5.86 11.36
C ILE A 58 -19.12 -6.99 10.72
N VAL A 59 -17.80 -6.91 10.85
CA VAL A 59 -16.91 -8.04 10.55
C VAL A 59 -16.76 -8.89 11.79
N GLN A 60 -16.87 -10.21 11.64
CA GLN A 60 -16.73 -11.16 12.74
C GLN A 60 -15.76 -12.29 12.37
N ASP A 61 -14.97 -12.75 13.33
CA ASP A 61 -14.13 -13.94 13.18
C ASP A 61 -14.75 -15.19 13.82
N SER A 62 -14.11 -16.35 13.59
CA SER A 62 -14.58 -17.64 14.12
C SER A 62 -14.49 -17.76 15.65
N SER A 63 -13.76 -16.87 16.34
CA SER A 63 -13.69 -16.82 17.81
C SER A 63 -14.83 -16.02 18.43
N GLY A 64 -15.62 -15.33 17.60
CA GLY A 64 -16.71 -14.44 18.02
C GLY A 64 -16.27 -12.99 18.27
N PHE A 65 -15.03 -12.61 17.96
CA PHE A 65 -14.63 -11.22 18.00
C PHE A 65 -15.36 -10.44 16.91
N GLN A 66 -15.88 -9.27 17.27
CA GLN A 66 -16.66 -8.39 16.39
C GLN A 66 -15.98 -7.03 16.25
N SER A 67 -15.88 -6.55 15.01
CA SER A 67 -15.42 -5.20 14.72
C SER A 67 -16.46 -4.15 15.11
N ASN A 68 -16.07 -2.88 15.02
CA ASN A 68 -17.05 -1.79 14.93
C ASN A 68 -17.85 -1.92 13.62
N GLU A 69 -19.03 -1.29 13.57
CA GLU A 69 -19.82 -1.17 12.33
C GLU A 69 -19.03 -0.42 11.27
N SER A 70 -18.93 -0.95 10.06
CA SER A 70 -18.29 -0.33 8.89
C SER A 70 -19.33 0.24 7.92
N ASP A 71 -19.01 1.39 7.33
CA ASP A 71 -19.91 2.06 6.39
C ASP A 71 -20.12 1.19 5.14
N ILE A 72 -19.07 0.49 4.70
CA ILE A 72 -19.12 -0.47 3.60
C ILE A 72 -18.15 -1.62 3.85
N ILE A 73 -18.63 -2.84 3.65
CA ILE A 73 -17.87 -4.08 3.60
C ILE A 73 -17.99 -4.63 2.18
N LEU A 74 -16.88 -4.73 1.48
CA LEU A 74 -16.78 -5.43 0.21
C LEU A 74 -16.19 -6.81 0.48
N TYR A 75 -16.95 -7.85 0.17
CA TYR A 75 -16.59 -9.22 0.46
C TYR A 75 -16.81 -10.15 -0.73
N ASN A 76 -16.06 -11.24 -0.77
CA ASN A 76 -16.21 -12.28 -1.76
C ASN A 76 -17.18 -13.36 -1.25
N ASN A 77 -18.41 -13.33 -1.76
CA ASN A 77 -19.47 -14.24 -1.33
C ASN A 77 -19.27 -15.69 -1.82
N GLU A 78 -18.29 -15.94 -2.70
CA GLU A 78 -17.90 -17.30 -3.11
C GLU A 78 -16.91 -17.94 -2.13
N ILE A 79 -16.24 -17.14 -1.28
CA ILE A 79 -15.34 -17.65 -0.21
C ILE A 79 -16.19 -18.01 1.01
N LEU A 80 -16.90 -17.05 1.59
CA LEU A 80 -17.85 -17.26 2.69
C LEU A 80 -19.04 -16.32 2.55
N PRO A 81 -20.27 -16.78 2.86
CA PRO A 81 -21.46 -15.93 2.82
C PRO A 81 -21.53 -14.99 4.02
N ALA A 82 -22.11 -13.81 3.81
CA ALA A 82 -22.49 -12.92 4.90
C ALA A 82 -23.87 -13.31 5.47
N LEU A 83 -24.07 -13.10 6.77
CA LEU A 83 -25.38 -13.21 7.41
C LEU A 83 -26.07 -11.84 7.36
N LEU A 84 -27.00 -11.67 6.42
CA LEU A 84 -27.70 -10.41 6.19
C LEU A 84 -29.06 -10.37 6.89
N PHE A 85 -29.39 -9.20 7.43
CA PHE A 85 -30.68 -8.81 7.98
C PHE A 85 -31.26 -7.70 7.11
N GLY A 86 -32.33 -8.01 6.37
CA GLY A 86 -32.85 -7.12 5.34
C GLY A 86 -31.97 -7.13 4.09
N VAL A 87 -31.73 -5.96 3.49
CA VAL A 87 -31.04 -5.85 2.20
C VAL A 87 -29.52 -5.73 2.36
N GLU A 88 -29.04 -4.97 3.35
CA GLU A 88 -27.63 -4.55 3.39
C GLU A 88 -26.94 -4.69 4.75
N LEU A 89 -27.65 -4.78 5.87
CA LEU A 89 -27.03 -4.87 7.19
C LEU A 89 -26.66 -6.32 7.49
N GLY A 90 -25.43 -6.61 7.89
CA GLY A 90 -25.08 -7.99 8.24
C GLY A 90 -23.78 -8.19 8.97
N PHE A 91 -23.53 -9.46 9.27
CA PHE A 91 -22.26 -9.96 9.79
C PHE A 91 -21.49 -10.64 8.67
N VAL A 92 -20.27 -10.16 8.42
CA VAL A 92 -19.40 -10.67 7.37
C VAL A 92 -18.21 -11.42 7.99
N PRO A 93 -17.98 -12.69 7.63
CA PRO A 93 -16.79 -13.42 8.05
C PRO A 93 -15.51 -12.71 7.58
N CYS A 94 -14.57 -12.51 8.50
CA CYS A 94 -13.38 -11.68 8.24
C CYS A 94 -12.50 -12.18 7.08
N GLU A 95 -12.51 -13.49 6.81
CA GLU A 95 -11.75 -14.14 5.74
C GLU A 95 -12.33 -13.87 4.35
N ALA A 96 -13.62 -13.52 4.25
CA ALA A 96 -14.25 -13.14 2.98
C ALA A 96 -14.10 -11.65 2.66
N VAL A 97 -13.64 -10.83 3.61
CA VAL A 97 -13.53 -9.38 3.43
C VAL A 97 -12.33 -9.04 2.57
N GLU A 98 -12.58 -8.33 1.47
CA GLU A 98 -11.56 -7.83 0.55
C GLU A 98 -11.24 -6.36 0.83
N TYR A 99 -12.29 -5.56 1.08
CA TYR A 99 -12.17 -4.15 1.43
C TYR A 99 -13.15 -3.73 2.52
N ILE A 100 -12.69 -2.82 3.38
CA ILE A 100 -13.53 -2.07 4.32
C ILE A 100 -13.40 -0.60 3.99
N PHE A 101 -14.51 0.10 3.85
CA PHE A 101 -14.50 1.55 3.63
C PHE A 101 -15.05 2.27 4.85
N GLU A 102 -14.35 3.35 5.21
CA GLU A 102 -14.85 4.43 6.05
C GLU A 102 -15.04 5.68 5.17
N ILE A 103 -16.20 6.31 5.25
CA ILE A 103 -16.57 7.46 4.43
C ILE A 103 -16.81 8.67 5.34
N LYS A 104 -16.06 9.75 5.09
CA LYS A 104 -16.25 11.03 5.79
C LYS A 104 -16.69 12.13 4.83
N SER A 105 -17.66 12.95 5.25
CA SER A 105 -17.99 14.17 4.50
C SER A 105 -16.80 15.15 4.50
N THR A 106 -16.23 15.39 5.68
CA THR A 106 -15.03 16.21 5.84
C THR A 106 -14.06 15.48 6.75
N ILE A 107 -12.86 15.18 6.26
CA ILE A 107 -11.80 14.61 7.10
C ILE A 107 -11.09 15.72 7.88
N ASN A 108 -10.93 15.51 9.18
CA ASN A 108 -10.17 16.35 10.09
C ASN A 108 -9.28 15.48 10.98
N SER A 109 -8.49 16.12 11.84
CA SER A 109 -7.58 15.42 12.77
C SER A 109 -8.28 14.35 13.60
N LYS A 110 -9.44 14.68 14.19
CA LYS A 110 -10.21 13.77 15.05
C LYS A 110 -10.80 12.60 14.27
N GLU A 111 -11.40 12.87 13.10
CA GLU A 111 -11.97 11.82 12.25
C GLU A 111 -10.90 10.84 11.74
N LEU A 112 -9.69 11.33 11.50
CA LEU A 112 -8.57 10.46 11.14
C LEU A 112 -8.15 9.55 12.30
N ASP A 113 -8.04 10.09 13.52
CA ASP A 113 -7.71 9.28 14.71
C ASP A 113 -8.76 8.20 14.99
N THR A 114 -10.04 8.57 14.93
CA THR A 114 -11.14 7.60 15.16
C THR A 114 -11.17 6.52 14.09
N THR A 115 -10.87 6.86 12.83
CA THR A 115 -10.76 5.88 11.73
C THR A 115 -9.58 4.93 11.95
N ILE A 116 -8.42 5.45 12.36
CA ILE A 116 -7.24 4.63 12.66
C ILE A 116 -7.56 3.62 13.78
N GLU A 117 -8.15 4.07 14.88
CA GLU A 117 -8.51 3.18 16.00
C GLU A 117 -9.57 2.14 15.61
N LYS A 118 -10.55 2.52 14.78
CA LYS A 118 -11.55 1.59 14.22
C LYS A 118 -10.88 0.48 13.40
N PHE A 119 -9.96 0.84 12.51
CA PHE A 119 -9.23 -0.12 11.68
C PHE A 119 -8.20 -0.93 12.46
N LYS A 120 -7.58 -0.36 13.49
CA LYS A 120 -6.74 -1.08 14.45
C LYS A 120 -7.52 -2.12 15.23
N ASN A 121 -8.75 -1.81 15.63
CA ASN A 121 -9.62 -2.78 16.28
C ASN A 121 -10.02 -3.90 15.32
N LEU A 122 -10.43 -3.58 14.08
CA LEU A 122 -10.74 -4.56 13.03
C LEU A 122 -9.57 -5.52 12.75
N LYS A 123 -8.33 -5.03 12.72
CA LYS A 123 -7.15 -5.87 12.48
C LYS A 123 -6.90 -6.95 13.55
N LYS A 124 -7.62 -6.90 14.68
CA LYS A 124 -7.58 -7.97 15.69
C LYS A 124 -8.39 -9.21 15.29
N CYS A 125 -9.32 -9.09 14.33
CA CYS A 125 -10.07 -10.23 13.79
C CYS A 125 -9.10 -11.27 13.22
N ILE A 126 -9.15 -12.49 13.74
CA ILE A 126 -8.26 -13.58 13.34
C ILE A 126 -8.67 -14.04 11.93
N GLY A 127 -7.78 -13.84 10.95
CA GLY A 127 -8.04 -14.21 9.56
C GLY A 127 -8.31 -13.01 8.64
N TYR A 128 -8.46 -11.81 9.19
CA TYR A 128 -8.67 -10.60 8.40
C TYR A 128 -7.44 -10.26 7.55
N LYS A 129 -7.62 -10.21 6.23
CA LYS A 129 -6.57 -9.85 5.25
C LYS A 129 -6.97 -8.70 4.32
N GLY A 130 -8.16 -8.13 4.53
CA GLY A 130 -8.72 -7.07 3.70
C GLY A 130 -7.90 -5.78 3.69
N ARG A 131 -8.31 -4.88 2.80
CA ARG A 131 -7.76 -3.53 2.65
C ARG A 131 -8.69 -2.50 3.28
N ASN A 132 -8.13 -1.75 4.21
CA ASN A 132 -8.84 -0.66 4.87
C ASN A 132 -8.73 0.62 4.04
N VAL A 133 -9.86 1.20 3.66
CA VAL A 133 -9.96 2.37 2.81
C VAL A 133 -10.61 3.50 3.58
N LEU A 134 -9.97 4.66 3.61
CA LEU A 134 -10.60 5.90 4.04
C LEU A 134 -10.90 6.74 2.80
N PHE A 135 -12.17 7.07 2.59
CA PHE A 135 -12.60 8.02 1.58
C PHE A 135 -13.18 9.27 2.23
N SER A 136 -12.89 10.44 1.66
CA SER A 136 -13.48 11.69 2.14
C SER A 136 -13.81 12.66 1.02
N PHE A 137 -14.96 13.32 1.11
CA PHE A 137 -15.42 14.28 0.10
C PHE A 137 -14.71 15.64 0.20
N SER A 138 -14.18 15.97 1.37
CA SER A 138 -13.45 17.22 1.60
C SER A 138 -12.51 17.07 2.79
N SER A 139 -11.62 18.04 2.97
CA SER A 139 -10.71 18.12 4.11
C SER A 139 -10.66 19.54 4.67
N ASP A 140 -10.44 19.66 5.99
CA ASP A 140 -10.14 20.91 6.68
C ASP A 140 -8.67 21.38 6.48
N ILE A 141 -7.80 20.53 5.92
CA ILE A 141 -6.38 20.86 5.73
C ILE A 141 -6.20 21.91 4.64
N GLN A 142 -5.45 22.95 4.95
CA GLN A 142 -5.20 24.07 4.03
C GLN A 142 -3.93 23.86 3.20
N SER A 143 -2.79 23.63 3.86
CA SER A 143 -1.47 23.68 3.23
C SER A 143 -0.66 22.38 3.25
N LYS A 144 -0.85 21.51 4.25
CA LYS A 144 -0.16 20.21 4.32
C LYS A 144 -0.84 19.17 3.41
N SER A 145 -0.06 18.18 2.98
CA SER A 145 -0.59 16.97 2.34
C SER A 145 -1.37 16.11 3.36
N GLU A 146 -2.44 15.47 2.90
CA GLU A 146 -3.22 14.53 3.70
C GLU A 146 -2.42 13.29 4.08
N LEU A 147 -1.55 12.84 3.17
CA LEU A 147 -0.68 11.70 3.42
C LEU A 147 0.30 12.00 4.57
N ARG A 148 0.86 13.21 4.60
CA ARG A 148 1.71 13.67 5.71
C ARG A 148 0.94 13.69 7.03
N ARG A 149 -0.30 14.18 7.03
CA ARG A 149 -1.14 14.20 8.23
C ARG A 149 -1.39 12.79 8.76
N TYR A 150 -1.54 11.81 7.86
CA TYR A 150 -1.69 10.42 8.24
C TYR A 150 -0.39 9.80 8.79
N TYR A 151 0.75 10.07 8.15
CA TYR A 151 2.07 9.69 8.66
C TYR A 151 2.31 10.19 10.09
N GLU A 152 1.96 11.45 10.38
CA GLU A 152 2.12 12.05 11.71
C GLU A 152 1.24 11.37 12.80
N LYS A 153 0.31 10.47 12.45
CA LYS A 153 -0.68 9.86 13.37
C LYS A 153 -0.61 8.35 13.49
N ASP A 154 -0.11 7.64 12.49
CA ASP A 154 -0.06 6.18 12.50
C ASP A 154 1.37 5.66 12.61
N ASN A 155 1.74 5.15 13.79
CA ASN A 155 3.08 4.60 14.03
C ASN A 155 3.40 3.38 13.14
N ALA A 156 2.40 2.73 12.54
CA ALA A 156 2.60 1.62 11.62
C ALA A 156 2.67 2.05 10.15
N PHE A 157 2.70 3.35 9.85
CA PHE A 157 2.54 3.93 8.51
C PHE A 157 3.45 3.29 7.44
N LEU A 158 4.72 3.06 7.77
CA LEU A 158 5.73 2.60 6.79
C LEU A 158 5.70 1.09 6.50
N TYR A 159 5.12 0.27 7.38
CA TYR A 159 5.22 -1.18 7.30
C TYR A 159 3.87 -1.90 7.29
N ASN A 160 2.95 -1.52 8.18
CA ASN A 160 1.63 -2.16 8.28
C ASN A 160 0.53 -1.14 8.64
N PRO A 161 0.30 -0.14 7.77
CA PRO A 161 -0.58 0.98 8.07
C PRO A 161 -2.02 0.53 8.30
N HIS A 162 -2.72 1.19 9.24
CA HIS A 162 -4.12 0.90 9.56
C HIS A 162 -5.07 1.28 8.44
N ILE A 163 -4.75 2.31 7.66
CA ILE A 163 -5.41 2.69 6.41
C ILE A 163 -4.46 2.29 5.28
N LYS A 164 -4.89 1.39 4.38
CA LYS A 164 -4.06 0.93 3.25
C LYS A 164 -4.34 1.70 1.95
N ALA A 165 -5.48 2.37 1.86
CA ALA A 165 -5.80 3.29 0.78
C ALA A 165 -6.53 4.51 1.36
N TYR A 166 -6.09 5.71 0.98
CA TYR A 166 -6.61 6.95 1.50
C TYR A 166 -6.89 7.91 0.34
N CYS A 167 -8.16 8.29 0.17
CA CYS A 167 -8.57 9.19 -0.90
C CYS A 167 -9.36 10.36 -0.34
N VAL A 168 -8.90 11.57 -0.64
CA VAL A 168 -9.62 12.81 -0.35
C VAL A 168 -9.90 13.52 -1.66
N LEU A 169 -11.19 13.71 -1.95
CA LEU A 169 -11.66 14.31 -3.19
C LEU A 169 -11.05 15.70 -3.39
N ASN A 170 -10.62 15.98 -4.62
CA ASN A 170 -9.84 17.18 -5.01
C ASN A 170 -8.56 17.47 -4.19
N LYS A 171 -8.01 16.48 -3.48
CA LYS A 171 -6.71 16.60 -2.78
C LYS A 171 -5.74 15.53 -3.27
N GLY A 172 -6.08 14.26 -3.08
CA GLY A 172 -5.20 13.18 -3.50
C GLY A 172 -5.75 11.79 -3.22
N TYR A 173 -5.15 10.81 -3.85
CA TYR A 173 -5.33 9.39 -3.60
C TYR A 173 -3.97 8.77 -3.34
N TYR A 174 -3.87 8.03 -2.25
CA TYR A 174 -2.65 7.38 -1.79
C TYR A 174 -2.97 5.94 -1.45
N PHE A 175 -2.05 5.02 -1.75
CA PHE A 175 -2.19 3.62 -1.40
C PHE A 175 -0.84 3.05 -0.97
N PHE A 176 -0.94 2.12 -0.03
CA PHE A 176 0.19 1.35 0.47
C PHE A 176 0.31 0.05 -0.30
N THR A 177 1.53 -0.27 -0.72
CA THR A 177 1.85 -1.56 -1.34
C THR A 177 3.20 -2.05 -0.84
N PHE A 178 3.43 -3.34 -1.00
CA PHE A 178 4.71 -3.96 -0.67
C PHE A 178 5.00 -5.12 -1.63
N GLN A 179 6.28 -5.43 -1.77
CA GLN A 179 6.76 -6.56 -2.56
C GLN A 179 7.96 -7.21 -1.89
N LYS A 180 7.98 -8.54 -1.89
CA LYS A 180 9.15 -9.34 -1.52
C LYS A 180 10.06 -9.43 -2.74
N ILE A 181 11.33 -9.06 -2.59
CA ILE A 181 12.34 -9.08 -3.65
C ILE A 181 13.50 -9.95 -3.19
N TYR A 182 13.88 -10.95 -3.99
CA TYR A 182 15.10 -11.71 -3.72
C TYR A 182 16.33 -10.89 -4.12
N LEU A 183 17.38 -10.97 -3.32
CA LEU A 183 18.58 -10.16 -3.50
C LEU A 183 19.22 -10.39 -4.88
N LYS A 184 19.19 -11.64 -5.34
CA LYS A 184 19.64 -12.05 -6.68
C LYS A 184 18.97 -11.34 -7.85
N ASP A 185 17.70 -10.91 -7.66
CA ASP A 185 16.94 -10.21 -8.69
C ASP A 185 17.37 -8.74 -8.79
N SER A 186 18.10 -8.24 -7.77
CA SER A 186 18.57 -6.85 -7.70
C SER A 186 20.07 -6.71 -7.98
N ILE A 187 20.87 -7.71 -7.59
CA ILE A 187 22.33 -7.75 -7.78
C ILE A 187 22.77 -9.20 -7.90
N ASN A 188 23.74 -9.51 -8.76
CA ASN A 188 24.29 -10.86 -8.83
C ASN A 188 25.33 -11.10 -7.70
N LYS A 189 25.54 -12.37 -7.32
CA LYS A 189 26.42 -12.75 -6.21
C LYS A 189 27.87 -12.24 -6.33
N ASN A 190 28.42 -12.18 -7.55
CA ASN A 190 29.79 -11.70 -7.76
C ASN A 190 29.89 -10.20 -7.48
N ASP A 191 28.95 -9.40 -8.02
CA ASP A 191 28.91 -7.96 -7.81
C ASP A 191 28.58 -7.61 -6.36
N PHE A 192 27.74 -8.40 -5.70
CA PHE A 192 27.46 -8.27 -4.28
C PHE A 192 28.72 -8.44 -3.43
N VAL A 193 29.49 -9.51 -3.67
CA VAL A 193 30.75 -9.74 -2.94
C VAL A 193 31.78 -8.65 -3.27
N LYS A 194 31.86 -8.18 -4.52
CA LYS A 194 32.70 -7.01 -4.88
C LYS A 194 32.32 -5.77 -4.06
N GLN A 195 31.04 -5.45 -3.93
CA GLN A 195 30.58 -4.30 -3.13
C GLN A 195 30.95 -4.48 -1.65
N PHE A 196 30.76 -5.68 -1.11
CA PHE A 196 31.09 -6.00 0.28
C PHE A 196 32.59 -5.84 0.58
N ILE A 197 33.46 -6.38 -0.29
CA ILE A 197 34.93 -6.28 -0.14
C ILE A 197 35.38 -4.82 -0.18
N LYS A 198 34.89 -4.04 -1.16
CA LYS A 198 35.23 -2.61 -1.29
C LYS A 198 34.92 -1.82 -0.02
N GLN A 199 33.79 -2.11 0.62
CA GLN A 199 33.39 -1.40 1.84
C GLN A 199 34.25 -1.79 3.05
N ASN A 200 34.55 -3.07 3.23
CA ASN A 200 35.20 -3.57 4.44
C ASN A 200 36.74 -3.55 4.39
N LYS A 201 37.34 -3.28 3.22
CA LYS A 201 38.81 -3.31 3.03
C LYS A 201 39.46 -4.61 3.53
N CYS A 202 38.76 -5.75 3.41
CA CYS A 202 39.21 -7.03 3.94
C CYS A 202 40.16 -7.75 2.98
N HIS A 203 41.36 -8.13 3.46
CA HIS A 203 42.36 -8.85 2.66
C HIS A 203 42.05 -10.33 2.41
N ASP A 204 41.38 -10.99 3.37
CA ASP A 204 40.87 -12.35 3.25
C ASP A 204 39.46 -12.38 3.84
N MET A 205 38.53 -13.09 3.20
CA MET A 205 37.17 -13.25 3.70
C MET A 205 36.79 -14.73 3.76
N ILE A 206 36.06 -15.10 4.82
CA ILE A 206 35.32 -16.35 4.88
C ILE A 206 33.82 -16.00 4.85
N VAL A 207 33.10 -16.39 3.80
CA VAL A 207 31.63 -16.29 3.73
C VAL A 207 31.07 -17.70 3.82
N GLY A 208 30.60 -18.10 5.00
CA GLY A 208 30.23 -19.49 5.29
C GLY A 208 31.46 -20.40 5.34
N ASP A 209 31.50 -21.47 4.53
CA ASP A 209 32.66 -22.37 4.40
C ASP A 209 33.65 -21.96 3.29
N ASN A 210 33.39 -20.86 2.59
CA ASN A 210 34.18 -20.45 1.44
C ASN A 210 35.24 -19.41 1.83
N SER A 211 36.52 -19.72 1.62
CA SER A 211 37.64 -18.78 1.79
C SER A 211 37.95 -18.05 0.47
N PHE A 212 37.98 -16.72 0.49
CA PHE A 212 38.30 -15.86 -0.64
C PHE A 212 39.67 -15.21 -0.41
N LYS A 213 40.60 -15.38 -1.37
CA LYS A 213 41.85 -14.62 -1.45
C LYS A 213 41.64 -13.42 -2.36
N ILE A 214 42.05 -12.23 -1.91
CA ILE A 214 41.84 -10.99 -2.64
C ILE A 214 43.20 -10.38 -2.98
N GLU A 215 43.52 -10.31 -4.29
CA GLU A 215 44.76 -9.67 -4.77
C GLU A 215 44.51 -8.17 -5.04
N TYR A 216 45.13 -7.32 -4.21
CA TYR A 216 45.03 -5.86 -4.27
C TYR A 216 46.11 -5.25 -5.16
N GLU A 217 46.26 -5.70 -6.41
CA GLU A 217 47.28 -5.11 -7.30
C GLU A 217 46.75 -4.05 -8.26
N THR A 218 45.43 -3.89 -8.41
CA THR A 218 44.82 -2.75 -9.12
C THR A 218 43.46 -2.43 -8.50
N GLU A 219 42.87 -1.26 -8.74
CA GLU A 219 41.48 -0.92 -8.32
C GLU A 219 40.39 -1.87 -8.88
N ASN A 220 40.79 -2.89 -9.64
CA ASN A 220 39.94 -3.95 -10.19
C ASN A 220 39.92 -5.17 -9.26
N ILE A 221 38.80 -5.35 -8.55
CA ILE A 221 38.52 -6.58 -7.80
C ILE A 221 37.86 -7.58 -8.76
N ASP A 222 38.56 -8.66 -9.08
CA ASP A 222 37.98 -9.78 -9.81
C ASP A 222 37.38 -10.81 -8.83
N VAL A 223 36.11 -11.18 -9.04
CA VAL A 223 35.37 -12.10 -8.18
C VAL A 223 34.59 -13.06 -9.08
N ASN A 224 34.92 -14.34 -9.03
CA ASN A 224 34.22 -15.40 -9.74
C ASN A 224 33.81 -16.51 -8.76
N ILE A 225 32.53 -16.55 -8.40
CA ILE A 225 31.96 -17.54 -7.48
C ILE A 225 31.22 -18.62 -8.28
N GLU A 226 31.87 -19.75 -8.54
CA GLU A 226 31.24 -20.85 -9.28
C GLU A 226 30.23 -21.64 -8.43
N LYS A 227 30.47 -21.76 -7.12
CA LYS A 227 29.62 -22.50 -6.17
C LYS A 227 28.52 -21.63 -5.56
N ASP A 228 27.70 -22.25 -4.71
CA ASP A 228 26.76 -21.54 -3.85
C ASP A 228 27.48 -20.59 -2.89
N LEU A 229 26.94 -19.39 -2.75
CA LEU A 229 27.37 -18.41 -1.77
C LEU A 229 26.48 -18.56 -0.52
N ILE A 230 27.05 -19.00 0.59
CA ILE A 230 26.32 -19.22 1.85
C ILE A 230 26.65 -18.10 2.83
N ILE A 231 25.64 -17.32 3.24
CA ILE A 231 25.76 -16.21 4.18
C ILE A 231 24.97 -16.57 5.43
N ASN A 232 25.66 -16.80 6.56
CA ASN A 232 25.05 -17.26 7.82
C ASN A 232 24.06 -18.40 7.62
N ASP A 233 24.54 -19.51 7.06
CA ASP A 233 23.77 -20.75 6.84
C ASP A 233 22.60 -20.61 5.85
N ILE A 234 22.49 -19.48 5.16
CA ILE A 234 21.46 -19.21 4.15
C ILE A 234 22.12 -19.08 2.78
N ASN A 235 21.58 -19.77 1.77
CA ASN A 235 22.04 -19.58 0.40
C ASN A 235 21.66 -18.16 -0.07
N TYR A 236 22.60 -17.47 -0.71
CA TYR A 236 22.40 -16.16 -1.32
C TYR A 236 21.14 -16.09 -2.19
N GLU A 237 20.83 -17.17 -2.89
CA GLU A 237 19.66 -17.31 -3.75
C GLU A 237 18.32 -17.18 -3.02
N ASP A 238 18.33 -17.40 -1.70
CA ASP A 238 17.17 -17.36 -0.81
C ASP A 238 17.11 -16.08 0.03
N ILE A 239 18.14 -15.23 -0.02
CA ILE A 239 18.16 -13.95 0.69
C ILE A 239 17.19 -13.00 0.02
N TYR A 240 16.35 -12.35 0.82
CA TYR A 240 15.35 -11.39 0.34
C TYR A 240 15.24 -10.18 1.26
N PHE A 241 14.60 -9.16 0.73
CA PHE A 241 14.09 -8.02 1.50
C PHE A 241 12.65 -7.73 1.06
N THR A 242 11.92 -7.03 1.91
CA THR A 242 10.59 -6.53 1.58
C THR A 242 10.67 -5.03 1.39
N TYR A 243 10.26 -4.57 0.21
CA TYR A 243 10.12 -3.16 -0.13
C TYR A 243 8.67 -2.74 0.11
N TYR A 244 8.48 -1.74 0.96
CA TYR A 244 7.20 -1.12 1.28
C TYR A 244 7.19 0.29 0.70
N CYS A 245 6.07 0.71 0.12
CA CYS A 245 5.93 2.08 -0.37
C CYS A 245 4.52 2.62 -0.26
N TRP A 246 4.46 3.94 -0.09
CA TRP A 246 3.25 4.73 -0.36
C TRP A 246 3.38 5.36 -1.73
N ALA A 247 2.40 5.09 -2.58
CA ALA A 247 2.29 5.67 -3.92
C ALA A 247 0.94 6.37 -4.09
N GLY A 248 0.81 7.25 -5.08
CA GLY A 248 -0.45 7.93 -5.32
C GLY A 248 -0.39 9.08 -6.32
N ILE A 249 -1.43 9.89 -6.29
CA ILE A 249 -1.60 11.08 -7.12
C ILE A 249 -2.26 12.18 -6.30
N GLU A 250 -1.69 13.40 -6.36
CA GLU A 250 -2.37 14.60 -5.90
C GLU A 250 -3.02 15.31 -7.08
N ASP A 251 -4.32 15.58 -6.96
CA ASP A 251 -5.09 16.25 -8.01
C ASP A 251 -6.00 17.30 -7.38
N LYS A 252 -5.76 18.57 -7.73
CA LYS A 252 -6.48 19.72 -7.18
C LYS A 252 -7.77 20.05 -7.93
N LYS A 253 -7.93 19.61 -9.20
CA LYS A 253 -9.02 20.11 -10.06
C LYS A 253 -9.68 19.06 -10.97
N GLY A 254 -9.15 17.85 -11.05
CA GLY A 254 -9.71 16.76 -11.85
C GLY A 254 -10.38 15.66 -11.03
N ASN A 255 -10.63 14.55 -11.72
CA ASN A 255 -11.20 13.32 -11.15
C ASN A 255 -10.12 12.27 -10.89
N CYS A 256 -8.84 12.60 -11.09
CA CYS A 256 -7.78 11.61 -11.19
C CYS A 256 -7.48 10.89 -9.87
N ASN A 257 -7.69 11.54 -8.73
CA ASN A 257 -7.62 10.88 -7.44
C ASN A 257 -8.71 9.81 -7.27
N LEU A 258 -9.97 10.13 -7.57
CA LEU A 258 -11.05 9.15 -7.44
C LEU A 258 -10.96 8.06 -8.52
N LEU A 259 -10.59 8.41 -9.76
CA LEU A 259 -10.27 7.43 -10.80
C LEU A 259 -9.12 6.51 -10.37
N GLY A 260 -8.11 7.06 -9.68
CA GLY A 260 -7.02 6.30 -9.04
C GLY A 260 -7.53 5.29 -8.03
N LEU A 261 -8.40 5.71 -7.10
CA LEU A 261 -9.01 4.83 -6.12
C LEU A 261 -9.81 3.70 -6.78
N LEU A 262 -10.69 4.05 -7.73
CA LEU A 262 -11.53 3.07 -8.43
C LEU A 262 -10.70 2.09 -9.27
N SER A 263 -9.65 2.59 -9.92
CA SER A 263 -8.65 1.79 -10.62
C SER A 263 -7.95 0.81 -9.67
N GLY A 264 -7.51 1.28 -8.50
CA GLY A 264 -6.88 0.44 -7.47
C GLY A 264 -7.79 -0.67 -6.95
N ILE A 265 -9.06 -0.35 -6.67
CA ILE A 265 -10.09 -1.32 -6.27
C ILE A 265 -10.30 -2.35 -7.37
N SER A 266 -10.58 -1.90 -8.59
CA SER A 266 -10.89 -2.80 -9.71
C SER A 266 -9.70 -3.69 -10.07
N ASN A 267 -8.48 -3.14 -10.17
CA ASN A 267 -7.27 -3.91 -10.49
C ASN A 267 -6.94 -4.98 -9.44
N THR A 268 -7.32 -4.76 -8.18
CA THR A 268 -7.09 -5.74 -7.12
C THR A 268 -8.11 -6.89 -7.16
N LEU A 269 -9.35 -6.58 -7.55
CA LEU A 269 -10.47 -7.52 -7.53
C LEU A 269 -10.64 -8.29 -8.86
N CYS A 270 -10.22 -7.69 -9.96
CA CYS A 270 -10.27 -8.23 -11.32
C CYS A 270 -9.01 -9.05 -11.63
N LYS A 271 -9.14 -10.01 -12.57
CA LYS A 271 -7.99 -10.76 -13.10
C LYS A 271 -7.11 -9.90 -14.01
N GLU A 272 -7.73 -8.95 -14.71
CA GLU A 272 -7.08 -8.04 -15.65
C GLU A 272 -7.08 -6.60 -15.13
N LYS A 273 -6.16 -5.78 -15.65
CA LYS A 273 -5.98 -4.38 -15.23
C LYS A 273 -7.03 -3.44 -15.84
N PHE A 274 -8.28 -3.51 -15.35
CA PHE A 274 -9.37 -2.61 -15.74
C PHE A 274 -9.02 -1.13 -15.54
N GLY A 275 -8.18 -0.82 -14.56
CA GLY A 275 -7.73 0.53 -14.25
C GLY A 275 -7.06 1.28 -15.39
N THR A 276 -6.53 0.56 -16.40
CA THR A 276 -5.96 1.18 -17.61
C THR A 276 -7.01 1.97 -18.41
N TYR A 277 -8.27 1.52 -18.40
CA TYR A 277 -9.39 2.26 -18.99
C TYR A 277 -9.72 3.56 -18.23
N LEU A 278 -9.36 3.65 -16.94
CA LEU A 278 -9.70 4.80 -16.09
C LEU A 278 -8.57 5.85 -16.01
N LEU A 279 -7.32 5.43 -16.14
CA LEU A 279 -6.16 6.29 -15.84
C LEU A 279 -5.47 6.89 -17.06
N SER A 280 -5.90 6.57 -18.28
CA SER A 280 -5.22 6.95 -19.52
C SER A 280 -4.93 8.45 -19.68
N ASN A 281 -5.73 9.31 -19.02
CA ASN A 281 -5.60 10.77 -19.09
C ASN A 281 -5.15 11.42 -17.77
N CYS A 282 -4.82 10.60 -16.78
CA CYS A 282 -4.52 11.06 -15.41
C CYS A 282 -3.06 10.94 -15.03
N ILE A 283 -2.32 10.04 -15.68
CA ILE A 283 -0.96 9.69 -15.31
C ILE A 283 -0.20 9.42 -16.60
N ASP A 284 0.96 10.07 -16.77
CA ASP A 284 1.77 9.91 -17.97
C ASP A 284 2.45 8.54 -18.05
N ASN A 285 2.67 7.85 -16.93
CA ASN A 285 3.15 6.44 -16.89
C ASN A 285 2.92 5.72 -15.53
N SER A 286 3.17 6.37 -14.39
CA SER A 286 3.12 5.75 -13.06
C SER A 286 2.69 6.72 -11.96
N PHE A 287 2.17 6.18 -10.86
CA PHE A 287 1.90 6.97 -9.65
C PHE A 287 3.19 7.56 -9.07
N ASN A 288 3.08 8.69 -8.39
CA ASN A 288 4.17 9.25 -7.60
C ASN A 288 4.46 8.33 -6.41
N ILE A 289 5.73 8.14 -6.09
CA ILE A 289 6.16 7.46 -4.86
C ILE A 289 6.42 8.52 -3.80
N TYR A 290 5.86 8.37 -2.61
CA TYR A 290 6.01 9.32 -1.51
C TYR A 290 6.92 8.81 -0.39
N THR A 291 6.96 7.49 -0.21
CA THR A 291 7.84 6.85 0.76
C THR A 291 8.39 5.56 0.21
N GLU A 292 9.61 5.23 0.64
CA GLU A 292 10.26 3.96 0.39
C GLU A 292 10.85 3.45 1.69
N TYR A 293 10.54 2.21 2.05
CA TYR A 293 11.01 1.60 3.28
C TYR A 293 11.37 0.14 3.01
N ILE A 294 12.55 -0.29 3.46
CA ILE A 294 13.05 -1.65 3.22
C ILE A 294 13.33 -2.33 4.55
N VAL A 295 12.76 -3.53 4.69
CA VAL A 295 13.05 -4.44 5.80
C VAL A 295 13.66 -5.71 5.23
N ASP A 296 14.83 -6.10 5.71
CA ASP A 296 15.49 -7.34 5.27
C ASP A 296 14.81 -8.60 5.83
N MET A 297 15.25 -9.78 5.37
CA MET A 297 14.69 -11.06 5.83
C MET A 297 14.88 -11.34 7.33
N TRP A 298 15.81 -10.64 7.99
CA TRP A 298 16.09 -10.77 9.43
C TRP A 298 15.33 -9.73 10.26
N ASN A 299 14.40 -9.00 9.64
CA ASN A 299 13.61 -7.92 10.24
C ASN A 299 14.42 -6.69 10.65
N ASN A 300 15.58 -6.44 10.03
CA ASN A 300 16.27 -5.17 10.20
C ASN A 300 15.70 -4.12 9.25
N GLU A 301 15.57 -2.89 9.74
CA GLU A 301 15.33 -1.72 8.91
C GLU A 301 16.61 -1.40 8.12
N SER A 302 16.52 -1.51 6.80
CA SER A 302 17.67 -1.36 5.90
C SER A 302 17.67 -0.03 5.15
N TYR A 303 16.50 0.60 4.98
CA TYR A 303 16.34 1.86 4.25
C TYR A 303 15.03 2.58 4.63
N GLU A 304 15.08 3.91 4.65
CA GLU A 304 13.90 4.78 4.74
C GLU A 304 14.16 6.07 3.93
N GLU A 305 13.23 6.44 3.06
CA GLU A 305 13.17 7.75 2.39
C GLU A 305 11.73 8.24 2.33
N ILE A 306 11.49 9.51 2.68
CA ILE A 306 10.15 10.12 2.75
C ILE A 306 10.18 11.50 2.08
N ASP A 307 9.37 11.69 1.04
CA ASP A 307 9.06 13.01 0.46
C ASP A 307 7.58 13.09 0.07
N PHE A 308 6.79 13.85 0.83
CA PHE A 308 5.36 14.04 0.56
C PHE A 308 5.06 14.90 -0.66
N ASN A 309 6.08 15.49 -1.31
CA ASN A 309 5.92 16.13 -2.62
C ASN A 309 6.16 15.14 -3.78
N GLY A 310 6.57 13.91 -3.48
CA GLY A 310 6.92 12.88 -4.45
C GLY A 310 8.44 12.75 -4.63
N LEU A 311 8.94 11.52 -4.48
CA LEU A 311 10.32 11.16 -4.76
C LEU A 311 10.60 11.26 -6.25
N LYS A 312 11.77 11.82 -6.58
CA LYS A 312 12.20 12.01 -7.97
C LYS A 312 12.55 10.70 -8.67
N GLU A 313 13.07 9.74 -7.91
CA GLU A 313 13.49 8.44 -8.41
C GLU A 313 13.32 7.40 -7.30
N THR A 314 12.92 6.20 -7.67
CA THR A 314 12.84 5.05 -6.76
C THR A 314 14.22 4.50 -6.43
N ILE A 315 14.44 4.13 -5.16
CA ILE A 315 15.65 3.44 -4.71
C ILE A 315 15.89 2.14 -5.47
N LEU A 316 14.84 1.46 -5.94
CA LEU A 316 14.96 0.18 -6.65
C LEU A 316 15.78 0.27 -7.94
N ASN A 317 15.83 1.45 -8.58
CA ASN A 317 16.63 1.66 -9.78
C ASN A 317 18.10 1.98 -9.47
N SER A 318 18.39 2.41 -8.24
CA SER A 318 19.68 2.96 -7.82
C SER A 318 20.18 2.32 -6.52
N ILE A 319 19.94 1.03 -6.33
CA ILE A 319 20.26 0.32 -5.08
C ILE A 319 21.68 -0.28 -5.09
N THR A 320 22.36 -0.20 -3.94
CA THR A 320 23.54 -1.00 -3.59
C THR A 320 23.29 -1.70 -2.27
N PHE A 321 23.94 -2.85 -2.11
CA PHE A 321 23.72 -3.71 -0.95
C PHE A 321 25.05 -4.02 -0.29
N THR A 322 25.05 -3.92 1.03
CA THR A 322 26.17 -4.41 1.84
C THR A 322 25.66 -5.16 3.06
N LEU A 323 26.55 -5.85 3.77
CA LEU A 323 26.21 -6.57 5.00
C LEU A 323 26.94 -5.94 6.17
N SER A 324 26.28 -5.99 7.32
CA SER A 324 26.89 -5.67 8.61
C SER A 324 26.53 -6.71 9.64
N SER A 325 27.35 -6.82 10.68
CA SER A 325 26.99 -7.62 11.84
C SER A 325 25.84 -6.98 12.60
N ASN A 326 24.86 -7.78 13.00
CA ASN A 326 23.83 -7.36 13.95
C ASN A 326 24.41 -7.36 15.39
N ASN A 327 23.56 -7.07 16.38
CA ASN A 327 23.97 -7.03 17.80
C ASN A 327 24.53 -8.37 18.33
N ASP A 328 24.25 -9.49 17.65
CA ASP A 328 24.76 -10.83 18.01
C ASP A 328 26.09 -11.16 17.31
N GLY A 329 26.69 -10.20 16.61
CA GLY A 329 27.98 -10.35 15.91
C GLY A 329 27.89 -11.11 14.58
N LYS A 330 26.73 -11.65 14.21
CA LYS A 330 26.49 -12.35 12.94
C LYS A 330 26.22 -11.37 11.80
N LEU A 331 26.74 -11.64 10.59
CA LEU A 331 26.48 -10.89 9.33
C LEU A 331 25.01 -11.01 8.84
N ASN A 332 24.03 -10.68 9.69
CA ASN A 332 22.59 -10.83 9.48
C ASN A 332 21.89 -9.46 9.43
N LYS A 333 22.50 -8.49 8.75
CA LYS A 333 21.88 -7.19 8.49
C LYS A 333 22.27 -6.69 7.11
N LEU A 334 21.27 -6.54 6.25
CA LEU A 334 21.41 -5.93 4.95
C LEU A 334 21.38 -4.40 5.12
N ILE A 335 22.38 -3.72 4.58
CA ILE A 335 22.40 -2.27 4.45
C ILE A 335 22.10 -1.94 3.00
N VAL A 336 21.14 -1.05 2.80
CA VAL A 336 20.73 -0.57 1.49
C VAL A 336 21.15 0.88 1.34
N ASN A 337 21.92 1.19 0.29
CA ASN A 337 22.33 2.56 -0.01
C ASN A 337 21.94 2.96 -1.43
N LYS A 338 21.62 4.24 -1.60
CA LYS A 338 21.43 4.88 -2.91
C LYS A 338 22.79 5.06 -3.59
N LYS A 339 22.87 4.70 -4.88
CA LYS A 339 24.09 4.83 -5.70
C LYS A 339 24.60 6.26 -5.81
#